data_AF-A0A1I6TKX7-F1
#
_entry.id   AF-A0A1I6TKX7-F1
#
_cell.length_a   1.000
_cell.length_b   1.000
_cell.length_c   1.000
_cell.angle_alpha   90.00
_cell.angle_beta   90.00
_cell.angle_gamma   90.00
#
_symmetry.space_group_name_H-M   'P 1'
#
loop_
_entity.id
_entity.type
_entity.pdbx_description
1 polymer ?
#
loop_
_entity_poly.entity_id
_entity_poly.type
_entity_poly.pdbx_seq_one_letter_code
_entity_poly.pdbx_strand_id
1 'polypeptide(L)'
;MQKREVLSFIISDRGRKVFNVIEPTFDISWIEQKILEQRKKGRDIYWYSSVKPVNIAKKDNQEQFGYTYTMDSVFLLASERSDF
;
A
#
# COMPACT_ATOMS: atom_id res chain seq x y z
N MET A 1 20.25 17.40 -9.91
CA MET A 1 18.92 16.77 -9.71
C MET A 1 18.48 17.03 -8.27
N GLN A 2 17.46 17.87 -8.04
CA GLN A 2 16.83 17.96 -6.72
C GLN A 2 16.20 16.59 -6.39
N LYS A 3 16.59 15.99 -5.27
CA LYS A 3 15.88 14.82 -4.72
C LYS A 3 14.48 15.32 -4.32
N ARG A 4 13.45 14.89 -5.05
CA ARG A 4 12.07 15.17 -4.63
C ARG A 4 11.84 14.46 -3.30
N GLU A 5 11.40 15.19 -2.30
CA GLU A 5 11.08 14.65 -0.99
C GLU A 5 9.89 13.67 -1.14
N VAL A 6 10.05 12.46 -0.63
CA VAL A 6 8.96 11.47 -0.60
C VAL A 6 8.04 11.87 0.54
N LEU A 7 6.76 12.11 0.25
CA LEU A 7 5.76 12.58 1.22
C LEU A 7 4.74 11.51 1.60
N SER A 8 4.70 10.38 0.89
CA SER A 8 3.91 9.20 1.27
C SER A 8 4.34 7.95 0.51
N PHE A 9 3.98 6.78 1.06
CA PHE A 9 4.03 5.51 0.35
C PHE A 9 2.63 4.94 0.20
N ILE A 10 2.31 4.44 -0.98
CA ILE A 10 1.05 3.77 -1.27
C ILE A 10 1.35 2.27 -1.33
N ILE A 11 0.57 1.47 -0.61
CA ILE A 11 0.64 0.02 -0.62
C ILE A 11 -0.73 -0.51 -1.05
N SER A 12 -0.76 -1.32 -2.11
CA SER A 12 -1.99 -1.82 -2.72
C SER A 12 -1.97 -3.34 -2.81
N ASP A 13 -3.03 -4.00 -2.34
CA ASP A 13 -3.35 -5.38 -2.69
C ASP A 13 -4.32 -5.36 -3.87
N ARG A 14 -3.82 -5.72 -5.05
CA ARG A 14 -4.57 -5.67 -6.30
C ARG A 14 -5.60 -6.78 -6.39
N GLY A 15 -5.32 -7.93 -5.78
CA GLY A 15 -6.25 -9.06 -5.75
C GLY A 15 -7.51 -8.73 -4.96
N ARG A 16 -7.36 -7.98 -3.85
CA ARG A 16 -8.47 -7.53 -3.00
C ARG A 16 -9.00 -6.15 -3.34
N LYS A 17 -8.33 -5.42 -4.25
CA LYS A 17 -8.65 -4.03 -4.61
C LYS A 17 -8.71 -3.10 -3.40
N VAL A 18 -7.77 -3.27 -2.47
CA VAL A 18 -7.62 -2.42 -1.28
C VAL A 18 -6.24 -1.79 -1.24
N PHE A 19 -6.13 -0.62 -0.62
CA PHE A 19 -4.86 0.04 -0.45
C PHE A 19 -4.81 0.84 0.86
N ASN A 20 -3.61 1.04 1.38
CA ASN A 20 -3.35 1.98 2.46
C ASN A 20 -2.24 2.96 2.04
N VAL A 21 -2.24 4.13 2.66
CA VAL A 21 -1.21 5.17 2.45
C VAL A 21 -0.53 5.39 3.77
N ILE A 22 0.80 5.32 3.79
CA ILE A 22 1.62 5.53 4.99
C ILE A 22 2.53 6.73 4.79
N GLU A 23 2.87 7.37 5.90
CA GLU A 23 3.82 8.48 5.93
C GLU A 23 5.26 8.02 5.65
N PRO A 24 6.14 8.92 5.22
CA PRO A 24 7.54 8.61 4.91
C PRO A 24 8.40 8.35 6.16
N THR A 25 7.79 8.31 7.34
CA THR A 25 8.45 7.94 8.61
C THR A 25 8.81 6.45 8.68
N PHE A 26 8.27 5.63 7.78
CA PHE A 26 8.58 4.22 7.68
C PHE A 26 9.84 3.95 6.85
N ASP A 27 10.67 3.01 7.32
CA ASP A 27 11.82 2.50 6.58
C ASP A 27 11.37 1.75 5.32
N ILE A 28 11.88 2.16 4.16
CA ILE A 28 11.63 1.52 2.86
C ILE A 28 12.00 0.03 2.92
N SER A 29 13.08 -0.31 3.60
CA SER A 29 13.56 -1.69 3.74
C SER A 29 12.52 -2.57 4.43
N TRP A 30 11.81 -2.02 5.42
CA TRP A 30 10.71 -2.71 6.11
C TRP A 30 9.51 -2.92 5.17
N ILE A 31 9.16 -1.92 4.36
CA ILE A 31 8.08 -2.04 3.37
C ILE A 31 8.41 -3.15 2.36
N GLU A 32 9.62 -3.15 1.82
CA GLU A 32 10.06 -4.17 0.86
C GLU A 32 10.04 -5.58 1.45
N GLN A 33 10.52 -5.74 2.69
CA GLN A 33 10.45 -7.02 3.40
C GLN A 33 9.00 -7.49 3.58
N LYS A 34 8.09 -6.61 4.00
CA LYS A 34 6.67 -6.96 4.19
C LYS A 34 5.98 -7.31 2.88
N ILE A 35 6.30 -6.61 1.79
CA ILE A 35 5.77 -6.93 0.46
C ILE A 35 6.26 -8.31 0.02
N LEU A 36 7.55 -8.61 0.22
CA LEU A 36 8.12 -9.92 -0.10
C LEU A 36 7.45 -11.05 0.71
N GLU A 37 7.26 -10.86 2.01
CA GLU A 37 6.56 -11.82 2.88
C GLU A 37 5.15 -12.14 2.35
N GLN A 38 4.39 -11.12 1.94
CA GLN A 38 3.02 -11.32 1.47
C GLN A 38 2.96 -11.92 0.06
N ARG A 39 3.90 -11.57 -0.82
CA ARG A 39 4.04 -12.21 -2.14
C ARG A 39 4.38 -13.70 -2.02
N LYS A 40 5.23 -14.08 -1.05
CA LYS A 40 5.50 -15.50 -0.73
C LYS A 40 4.24 -16.26 -0.28
N LYS A 41 3.24 -15.56 0.27
CA LYS A 41 1.92 -16.11 0.62
C LYS A 41 0.92 -16.09 -0.56
N GLY A 42 1.36 -15.74 -1.77
CA GLY A 42 0.53 -15.71 -2.97
C GLY A 42 -0.32 -14.44 -3.13
N ARG A 43 -0.10 -13.39 -2.32
CA ARG A 43 -0.83 -12.12 -2.48
C ARG A 43 -0.19 -11.23 -3.54
N ASP A 44 -1.01 -10.62 -4.39
CA ASP A 44 -0.58 -9.61 -5.36
C ASP A 44 -0.55 -8.22 -4.72
N ILE A 45 0.51 -7.97 -3.93
CA ILE A 45 0.74 -6.68 -3.28
C ILE A 45 1.86 -5.91 -3.98
N TYR A 46 1.64 -4.62 -4.17
CA TYR A 46 2.57 -3.67 -4.76
C TYR A 46 2.67 -2.41 -3.91
N TRP A 47 3.79 -1.69 -4.01
CA TRP A 47 3.95 -0.39 -3.38
C TRP A 47 4.70 0.59 -4.28
N TYR A 48 4.49 1.88 -4.05
CA TYR A 48 5.26 2.94 -4.69
C TYR A 48 5.30 4.20 -3.82
N SER A 49 6.34 5.01 -4.00
CA SER A 49 6.49 6.30 -3.33
C SER A 49 5.74 7.40 -4.07
N SER A 50 5.29 8.40 -3.32
CA SER A 50 4.62 9.58 -3.84
C SER A 50 5.21 10.84 -3.23
N VAL A 51 5.33 11.86 -4.07
CA VAL A 51 5.72 13.23 -3.66
C VAL A 51 4.51 14.04 -3.20
N LYS A 52 3.34 13.41 -3.06
CA LYS A 52 2.10 14.03 -2.61
C LYS A 52 1.85 13.67 -1.14
N PRO A 53 1.29 14.59 -0.33
CA PRO A 53 0.84 14.27 1.02
C PRO A 53 -0.21 13.16 1.03
N VAL A 54 -0.34 12.47 2.17
CA VAL A 54 -1.24 11.31 2.37
C VAL A 54 -2.66 11.56 1.87
N ASN A 55 -3.27 12.70 2.21
CA ASN A 55 -4.65 13.02 1.82
C ASN A 55 -4.84 13.12 0.31
N ILE A 56 -3.86 13.69 -0.40
CA ILE A 56 -3.89 13.83 -1.86
C ILE A 56 -3.61 12.48 -2.51
N ALA A 57 -2.57 11.77 -2.05
CA ALA A 57 -2.21 10.45 -2.54
C ALA A 57 -3.36 9.44 -2.39
N LYS A 58 -4.09 9.50 -1.27
CA LYS A 58 -5.31 8.70 -1.03
C LYS A 58 -6.36 8.99 -2.09
N LYS A 59 -6.76 10.27 -2.25
CA LYS A 59 -7.81 10.67 -3.20
C LYS A 59 -7.44 10.26 -4.62
N ASP A 60 -6.23 10.58 -5.05
CA ASP A 60 -5.75 10.26 -6.41
C ASP A 60 -5.75 8.75 -6.67
N ASN A 61 -5.32 7.94 -5.69
CA ASN A 61 -5.30 6.48 -5.86
C ASN A 61 -6.72 5.89 -5.95
N GLN A 62 -7.67 6.40 -5.14
CA GLN A 62 -9.08 6.01 -5.25
C GLN A 62 -9.66 6.35 -6.62
N GLU A 63 -9.41 7.57 -7.13
CA GLU A 63 -9.91 8.02 -8.42
C GLU A 63 -9.26 7.25 -9.59
N GLN A 64 -7.97 6.95 -9.50
CA GLN A 64 -7.23 6.31 -10.57
C GLN A 64 -7.51 4.80 -10.69
N PHE A 65 -7.60 4.08 -9.56
CA PHE A 65 -7.67 2.60 -9.57
C PHE A 65 -9.02 2.06 -9.08
N GLY A 66 -9.86 2.88 -8.47
CA GLY A 66 -11.13 2.45 -7.88
C GLY A 66 -10.96 1.49 -6.69
N TYR A 67 -9.80 1.50 -6.05
CA TYR A 67 -9.51 0.64 -4.89
C TYR A 67 -10.07 1.26 -3.60
N THR A 68 -10.41 0.41 -2.64
CA THR A 68 -10.92 0.84 -1.33
C THR A 68 -9.75 1.21 -0.42
N TYR A 69 -9.77 2.45 0.06
CA TYR A 69 -8.83 2.88 1.09
C TYR A 69 -9.13 2.16 2.42
N THR A 70 -8.10 1.68 3.09
CA THR A 70 -8.18 1.17 4.44
C THR A 70 -7.20 1.90 5.37
N MET A 71 -7.64 2.12 6.61
CA MET A 71 -6.76 2.57 7.69
C MET A 71 -5.96 1.41 8.29
N ASP A 72 -6.47 0.18 8.16
CA ASP A 72 -5.75 -1.01 8.56
C ASP A 72 -4.60 -1.28 7.59
N SER A 73 -3.51 -1.84 8.10
CA SER A 73 -2.42 -2.25 7.23
C SER A 73 -2.91 -3.30 6.24
N VAL A 74 -2.69 -3.06 4.95
CA VAL A 74 -2.95 -4.05 3.89
C VAL A 74 -2.24 -5.38 4.19
N PHE A 75 -1.11 -5.36 4.92
CA PHE A 75 -0.38 -6.57 5.32
C PHE A 75 -1.14 -7.44 6.33
N LEU A 76 -2.04 -6.86 7.13
CA LEU A 76 -2.75 -7.49 8.24
C LEU A 76 -4.16 -7.95 7.90
N LEU A 77 -4.72 -7.50 6.78
CA LEU A 77 -6.04 -7.95 6.35
C LEU A 77 -6.03 -9.48 6.19
N ALA A 78 -6.78 -10.20 7.03
CA ALA A 78 -6.89 -11.64 6.95
C ALA A 78 -7.47 -12.06 5.59
N SER A 79 -7.04 -13.21 5.08
CA SER A 79 -7.78 -13.89 4.02
C SER A 79 -9.02 -14.48 4.70
N GLU A 80 -10.17 -13.81 4.64
CA GLU A 80 -11.43 -14.48 4.95
C GLU A 80 -11.71 -15.52 3.85
N ARG A 81 -11.12 -16.69 4.01
CA ARG A 81 -11.62 -17.94 3.46
C ARG A 81 -11.60 -18.95 4.60
N SER A 82 -12.59 -18.84 5.46
CA SER A 82 -13.17 -20.02 6.09
C SER A 82 -14.01 -20.69 5.01
N ASP A 83 -13.41 -21.64 4.31
CA ASP A 83 -14.16 -22.57 3.48
C ASP A 83 -15.05 -23.39 4.43
N PHE A 84 -16.37 -23.23 4.31
CA PHE A 84 -17.39 -24.13 4.83
C PHE A 84 -17.89 -24.99 3.66
#